data_AF-A0A6L5QM25-F1
#
_entry.id   AF-A0A6L5QM25-F1
#
_cell.length_a   1.000
_cell.length_b   1.000
_cell.length_c   1.000
_cell.angle_alpha   90.00
_cell.angle_beta   90.00
_cell.angle_gamma   90.00
#
_symmetry.space_group_name_H-M   'P 1'
#
loop_
_entity.id
_entity.type
_entity.pdbx_description
1 polymer ?
#
loop_
_entity_poly.entity_id
_entity_poly.type
_entity_poly.pdbx_seq_one_letter_code
_entity_poly.pdbx_strand_id
1 'polypeptide(L)'
;MIPQVRYERIGKFIFGACMHGGTIVDVHHWMADELGVVHPKEGDEAAIESLQAGYFAKFVSDEEFSESHQRFMKMMEQRGA
;
A
#
# COMPACT_ATOMS: atom_id res chain seq x y z
N MET A 1 -11.75 -10.44 -4.72
CA MET A 1 -10.82 -10.77 -3.61
C MET A 1 -11.63 -10.97 -2.34
N ILE A 2 -11.33 -12.01 -1.56
CA ILE A 2 -12.03 -12.25 -0.28
C ILE A 2 -11.55 -11.19 0.74
N PRO A 3 -12.43 -10.58 1.55
CA PRO A 3 -12.06 -9.50 2.48
C PRO A 3 -10.86 -9.83 3.38
N GLN A 4 -10.75 -11.07 3.86
CA GLN A 4 -9.63 -11.54 4.68
C GLN A 4 -8.26 -11.34 3.99
N VAL A 5 -8.14 -11.72 2.71
CA VAL A 5 -6.91 -11.54 1.93
C VAL A 5 -6.58 -10.06 1.76
N ARG A 6 -7.59 -9.20 1.56
CA ARG A 6 -7.38 -7.74 1.49
C ARG A 6 -6.84 -7.20 2.82
N TYR A 7 -7.41 -7.60 3.95
CA TYR A 7 -6.98 -7.16 5.27
C TYR A 7 -5.57 -7.63 5.61
N GLU A 8 -5.23 -8.88 5.31
CA GLU A 8 -3.88 -9.41 5.51
C GLU A 8 -2.85 -8.66 4.66
N ARG A 9 -3.17 -8.42 3.38
CA ARG A 9 -2.29 -7.71 2.46
C ARG A 9 -2.03 -6.28 2.90
N ILE A 10 -3.07 -5.52 3.26
CA ILE A 10 -2.88 -4.14 3.73
C ILE A 10 -2.19 -4.08 5.09
N GLY A 11 -2.45 -5.06 5.97
CA GLY A 11 -1.80 -5.20 7.27
C GLY A 11 -0.28 -5.34 7.15
N LYS A 12 0.22 -6.10 6.16
CA LYS A 12 1.66 -6.23 5.89
C LYS A 12 2.32 -4.87 5.57
N PHE A 13 1.68 -4.08 4.70
CA PHE A 13 2.17 -2.74 4.36
C PHE A 13 2.18 -1.80 5.56
N ILE A 14 1.10 -1.77 6.34
CA ILE A 14 1.01 -0.91 7.54
C ILE A 14 2.06 -1.31 8.56
N PHE A 15 2.21 -2.62 8.83
CA PHE A 15 3.22 -3.12 9.76
C PHE A 15 4.64 -2.75 9.31
N GLY A 16 4.96 -2.97 8.03
CA GLY A 16 6.24 -2.58 7.44
C GLY A 16 6.49 -1.08 7.55
N ALA A 17 5.50 -0.25 7.21
CA ALA A 17 5.61 1.20 7.33
C ALA A 17 5.97 1.61 8.77
N CYS A 18 5.21 1.12 9.76
CA CYS A 18 5.43 1.45 11.17
C CYS A 18 6.81 1.03 11.67
N MET A 19 7.32 -0.13 11.25
CA MET A 19 8.65 -0.62 11.63
C MET A 19 9.80 0.30 11.18
N HIS A 20 9.58 1.08 10.11
CA HIS A 20 10.54 2.02 9.56
C HIS A 20 10.17 3.49 9.82
N GLY A 21 9.30 3.75 10.82
CA GLY A 21 8.89 5.12 11.19
C GLY A 21 7.91 5.78 10.22
N GLY A 22 7.34 5.02 9.30
CA GLY A 22 6.28 5.45 8.39
C GLY A 22 4.88 5.37 8.98
N THR A 23 3.91 5.79 8.18
CA THR A 23 2.50 5.91 8.54
C THR A 23 1.62 5.25 7.49
N ILE A 24 0.31 5.12 7.79
CA ILE A 24 -0.67 4.67 6.80
C ILE A 24 -0.77 5.60 5.57
N VAL A 25 -0.42 6.87 5.72
CA VAL A 25 -0.37 7.83 4.61
C VAL A 25 0.69 7.42 3.59
N ASP A 26 1.84 6.93 4.04
CA ASP A 26 2.90 6.45 3.15
C ASP A 26 2.48 5.21 2.36
N VAL A 27 1.67 4.34 2.98
CA VAL A 27 1.05 3.19 2.29
C VAL A 27 0.10 3.66 1.20
N HIS A 28 -0.76 4.65 1.49
CA HIS A 28 -1.68 5.20 0.48
C HIS A 28 -0.93 5.93 -0.64
N HIS A 29 0.09 6.72 -0.34
CA HIS A 29 0.92 7.36 -1.36
C HIS A 29 1.61 6.32 -2.25
N TRP A 30 2.19 5.27 -1.66
CA TRP A 30 2.76 4.16 -2.42
C TRP A 30 1.75 3.50 -3.36
N MET A 31 0.53 3.22 -2.87
CA MET A 31 -0.53 2.63 -3.69
C MET A 31 -0.93 3.56 -4.85
N ALA A 32 -0.98 4.86 -4.61
CA ALA A 32 -1.31 5.85 -5.63
C ALA A 32 -0.21 5.95 -6.68
N ASP A 33 1.06 5.96 -6.27
CA ASP A 33 2.22 5.96 -7.17
C ASP A 33 2.23 4.71 -8.06
N GLU A 34 1.98 3.53 -7.49
CA GLU A 34 1.91 2.26 -8.23
C GLU A 34 0.77 2.20 -9.25
N LEU A 35 -0.31 2.95 -9.02
CA LEU A 35 -1.42 3.09 -9.98
C LEU A 35 -1.27 4.27 -10.93
N GLY A 36 -0.28 5.16 -10.70
CA GLY A 36 -0.13 6.40 -11.45
C GLY A 36 -1.28 7.39 -11.25
N VAL A 37 -1.90 7.39 -10.07
CA VAL A 37 -3.02 8.28 -9.72
C VAL A 37 -2.60 9.33 -8.70
N VAL A 38 -3.43 10.37 -8.55
CA VAL A 38 -3.19 11.45 -7.57
C VAL A 38 -3.33 10.90 -6.15
N HIS A 39 -2.46 11.38 -5.25
CA HIS A 39 -2.52 11.02 -3.83
C HIS A 39 -3.86 11.43 -3.22
N PRO A 40 -4.54 10.52 -2.48
CA PRO A 40 -5.77 10.88 -1.80
C PRO A 40 -5.49 11.92 -0.71
N LYS A 41 -6.47 12.81 -0.48
CA LYS A 41 -6.38 13.73 0.66
C LYS A 41 -6.53 12.94 1.96
N GLU A 42 -5.81 13.39 2.99
CA GLU A 42 -5.98 12.83 4.33
C GLU A 42 -7.43 13.00 4.80
N GLY A 43 -8.05 11.92 5.26
CA GLY A 43 -9.45 11.90 5.68
C GLY A 43 -10.48 11.69 4.55
N ASP A 44 -10.06 11.59 3.28
CA ASP A 44 -10.97 11.23 2.17
C ASP A 44 -11.14 9.70 2.09
N GLU A 45 -12.01 9.17 2.95
CA GLU A 45 -12.26 7.74 3.07
C GLU A 45 -12.72 7.11 1.75
N ALA A 46 -13.52 7.82 0.95
CA ALA A 46 -14.02 7.32 -0.33
C ALA A 46 -12.90 7.20 -1.37
N ALA A 47 -12.01 8.19 -1.44
CA ALA A 47 -10.83 8.13 -2.29
C ALA A 47 -9.86 7.01 -1.86
N ILE A 48 -9.66 6.85 -0.54
CA ILE A 48 -8.81 5.79 0.02
C ILE A 48 -9.38 4.40 -0.28
N GLU A 49 -10.69 4.21 -0.11
CA GLU A 49 -11.34 2.93 -0.41
C GLU A 49 -11.21 2.58 -1.89
N SER A 50 -11.46 3.55 -2.77
CA SER A 50 -11.32 3.40 -4.22
C SER A 50 -9.88 3.09 -4.62
N LEU A 51 -8.91 3.77 -4.01
CA LEU A 51 -7.49 3.55 -4.23
C LEU A 51 -7.07 2.13 -3.85
N GLN A 52 -7.43 1.68 -2.64
CA GLN A 52 -7.11 0.34 -2.18
C GLN A 52 -7.76 -0.72 -3.09
N ALA A 53 -9.02 -0.53 -3.48
CA ALA A 53 -9.70 -1.43 -4.39
C ALA A 53 -8.99 -1.52 -5.75
N GLY A 54 -8.60 -0.38 -6.35
CA GLY A 54 -7.85 -0.33 -7.60
C GLY A 54 -6.47 -0.98 -7.49
N TYR A 55 -5.74 -0.70 -6.41
CA TYR A 55 -4.42 -1.26 -6.15
C TYR A 55 -4.49 -2.79 -6.04
N PHE A 56 -5.43 -3.31 -5.26
CA PHE A 56 -5.60 -4.74 -5.09
C PHE A 56 -6.16 -5.44 -6.33
N ALA A 57 -6.89 -4.74 -7.20
CA ALA A 57 -7.33 -5.28 -8.49
C ALA A 57 -6.17 -5.43 -9.50
N LYS A 58 -5.10 -4.64 -9.39
CA LYS A 58 -3.88 -4.76 -10.22
C LYS A 58 -3.15 -6.10 -9.99
N PHE A 59 -3.18 -6.63 -8.78
CA PHE A 59 -2.42 -7.83 -8.41
C PHE A 59 -3.28 -9.08 -8.45
N VAL A 60 -3.17 -9.81 -9.55
CA VAL A 60 -3.88 -11.08 -9.77
C VAL A 60 -3.15 -12.23 -9.06
N SER A 61 -1.82 -12.13 -8.92
CA SER A 61 -0.99 -13.13 -8.23
C SER A 61 -0.44 -12.64 -6.89
N ASP A 62 -0.10 -13.58 -6.00
CA ASP A 62 0.62 -13.29 -4.76
C ASP A 62 2.08 -12.90 -5.00
N GLU A 63 2.66 -13.32 -6.13
CA GLU A 63 4.04 -13.01 -6.51
C GLU A 63 4.20 -11.53 -6.86
N GLU A 64 3.38 -11.00 -7.76
CA GLU A 64 3.39 -9.57 -8.13
C GLU A 64 3.11 -8.67 -6.91
N PHE A 65 2.20 -9.12 -6.03
CA PHE A 65 1.94 -8.42 -4.77
C PHE A 65 3.18 -8.41 -3.86
N SER A 66 3.88 -9.55 -3.75
CA SER A 66 5.09 -9.69 -2.93
C SER A 66 6.24 -8.84 -3.47
N GLU A 67 6.42 -8.76 -4.78
CA GLU A 67 7.39 -7.86 -5.41
C GLU A 67 7.09 -6.40 -5.11
N SER A 68 5.82 -5.99 -5.22
CA SER A 68 5.43 -4.62 -4.88
C SER A 68 5.68 -4.31 -3.40
N HIS A 69 5.41 -5.27 -2.50
CA HIS A 69 5.72 -5.12 -1.09
C HIS A 69 7.22 -5.00 -0.82
N GLN A 70 8.06 -5.80 -1.49
CA GLN A 70 9.52 -5.69 -1.36
C GLN A 70 10.04 -4.33 -1.83
N ARG A 71 9.51 -3.77 -2.92
CA ARG A 71 9.88 -2.43 -3.39
C ARG A 71 9.47 -1.35 -2.40
N PHE A 72 8.28 -1.47 -1.82
CA PHE A 72 7.83 -0.58 -0.74
C PHE A 72 8.77 -0.62 0.47
N MET A 73 9.14 -1.83 0.93
CA MET A 73 10.05 -1.98 2.08
C MET A 73 11.42 -1.35 1.80
N LYS A 74 11.98 -1.53 0.60
CA LYS A 74 13.24 -0.88 0.21
C LYS A 74 13.15 0.65 0.24
N MET A 75 12.03 1.21 -0.22
CA MET A 75 11.79 2.65 -0.16
C MET A 75 11.72 3.14 1.29
N MET A 76 11.02 2.40 2.16
CA MET A 76 10.92 2.72 3.58
C MET A 76 12.26 2.64 4.32
N GLU A 77 13.07 1.61 4.04
CA GLU A 77 14.43 1.47 4.58
C GLU A 77 15.33 2.65 4.23
N GLN A 78 15.28 3.12 2.99
CA GLN A 78 16.06 4.28 2.53
C GLN A 78 15.64 5.60 3.19
N ARG A 79 14.42 5.67 3.71
CA ARG A 79 13.88 6.86 4.38
C ARG A 79 14.36 6.98 5.84
N GLY A 80 14.69 5.85 6.46
CA GLY A 80 15.19 5.77 7.84
C GLY A 80 16.72 5.70 7.97
N ALA A 81 17.45 5.66 6.86
CA ALA A 81 18.92 5.69 6.79
C ALA A 81 19.45 7.12 6.70
#